data_AF-A0A2U1CY96-F1
#
_entry.id   AF-A0A2U1CY96-F1
#
_cell.length_a   1.000
_cell.length_b   1.000
_cell.length_c   1.000
_cell.angle_alpha   90.00
_cell.angle_beta   90.00
_cell.angle_gamma   90.00
#
_symmetry.space_group_name_H-M   'P 1'
#
loop_
_entity.id
_entity.type
_entity.pdbx_description
1 polymer ?
#
loop_
_entity_poly.entity_id
_entity_poly.type
_entity_poly.pdbx_seq_one_letter_code
_entity_poly.pdbx_strand_id
1 'polypeptide(L)'
;MISDTSGGTRGADFNPLHQSGGACWSHRDYFRRALEHPDRVCASRPYVGLPDAVRTVTFATRIPAGPVFCVDMHPDEVFEGQLNLPDLLPPAWD
;
A
#
# COMPACT_ATOMS: atom_id res chain seq x y z
N MET A 1 38.62 33.64 9.30
CA MET A 1 37.39 34.23 8.72
C MET A 1 36.70 33.14 7.91
N ILE A 2 35.50 32.77 8.38
CA ILE A 2 34.36 32.10 7.74
C ILE A 2 34.64 30.79 6.97
N SER A 3 34.30 29.69 7.64
CA SER A 3 33.99 28.38 7.07
C SER A 3 32.76 28.48 6.17
N ASP A 4 32.89 28.15 4.89
CA ASP A 4 31.75 27.91 4.01
C ASP A 4 31.32 26.44 4.19
N THR A 5 30.50 26.20 5.20
CA THR A 5 29.69 24.99 5.27
C THR A 5 28.32 25.36 4.74
N SER A 6 28.20 25.48 3.42
CA SER A 6 26.92 25.46 2.72
C SER A 6 26.32 24.07 2.92
N GLY A 7 25.66 23.89 4.07
CA GLY A 7 24.76 22.78 4.34
C GLY A 7 23.62 22.84 3.34
N GLY A 8 23.83 22.23 2.18
CA GLY A 8 22.78 21.99 1.22
C GLY A 8 21.71 21.16 1.90
N THR A 9 20.56 21.80 2.17
CA THR A 9 19.32 21.10 2.50
C THR A 9 19.11 20.10 1.37
N ARG A 10 19.39 18.81 1.62
CA ARG A 10 19.00 17.74 0.70
C ARG A 10 17.51 17.96 0.48
N GLY A 11 17.14 18.33 -0.74
CA GLY A 11 15.77 18.64 -1.08
C GLY A 11 14.89 17.50 -0.59
N ALA A 12 13.76 17.82 0.04
CA ALA A 12 12.75 16.81 0.27
C ALA A 12 12.48 16.15 -1.09
N ASP A 13 12.84 14.87 -1.23
CA ASP A 13 12.72 14.17 -2.49
C ASP A 13 11.27 14.29 -2.97
N PHE A 14 11.07 14.81 -4.18
CA PHE A 14 9.73 14.93 -4.75
C PHE A 14 9.15 13.54 -4.91
N ASN A 15 8.26 13.18 -4.00
CA ASN A 15 7.64 11.88 -3.94
C ASN A 15 6.13 12.04 -4.21
N PRO A 16 5.68 11.89 -5.46
CA PRO A 16 4.29 12.11 -5.83
C PRO A 16 3.32 11.14 -5.14
N LEU A 17 3.82 10.10 -4.48
CA LEU A 17 3.00 9.13 -3.75
C LEU A 17 2.79 9.51 -2.29
N HIS A 18 3.58 10.43 -1.73
CA HIS A 18 3.27 11.03 -0.43
C HIS A 18 1.98 11.89 -0.49
N GLN A 19 1.65 12.41 -1.68
CA GLN A 19 0.42 13.16 -1.94
C GLN A 19 -0.47 12.38 -2.92
N SER A 20 -1.17 11.37 -2.41
CA SER A 20 -2.05 10.49 -3.20
C SER A 20 -3.45 11.09 -3.49
N GLY A 21 -3.71 12.34 -3.08
CA GLY A 21 -4.97 13.02 -3.34
C GLY A 21 -5.24 13.15 -4.85
N GLY A 22 -6.41 12.69 -5.30
CA GLY A 22 -6.78 12.69 -6.73
C GLY A 22 -6.32 11.46 -7.52
N ALA A 23 -5.54 10.55 -6.92
CA ALA A 23 -5.19 9.28 -7.56
C ALA A 23 -6.43 8.36 -7.71
N CYS A 24 -6.48 7.62 -8.81
CA CYS A 24 -7.57 6.69 -9.12
C CYS A 24 -7.16 5.25 -8.84
N TRP A 25 -7.74 4.66 -7.78
CA TRP A 25 -7.45 3.30 -7.33
C TRP A 25 -8.48 2.26 -7.79
N SER A 26 -9.50 2.68 -8.55
CA SER A 26 -10.66 1.85 -8.93
C SER A 26 -10.31 0.61 -9.77
N HIS A 27 -9.15 0.61 -10.43
CA HIS A 27 -8.66 -0.52 -11.23
C HIS A 27 -7.95 -1.60 -10.40
N ARG A 28 -7.61 -1.33 -9.13
CA ARG A 28 -6.89 -2.29 -8.30
C ARG A 28 -7.82 -3.40 -7.84
N ASP A 29 -7.36 -4.65 -7.94
CA ASP A 29 -8.20 -5.83 -7.64
C ASP A 29 -8.78 -5.81 -6.23
N TYR A 30 -7.99 -5.44 -5.21
CA TYR A 30 -8.48 -5.34 -3.83
C TYR A 30 -9.60 -4.31 -3.69
N PHE A 31 -9.53 -3.20 -4.44
CA PHE A 31 -10.53 -2.14 -4.42
C PHE A 31 -11.82 -2.61 -5.09
N ARG A 32 -11.72 -3.23 -6.26
CA ARG A 32 -12.89 -3.80 -6.97
C ARG A 32 -13.58 -4.87 -6.14
N ARG A 33 -12.82 -5.82 -5.58
CA ARG A 33 -13.37 -6.90 -4.75
C ARG A 33 -14.07 -6.38 -3.49
N ALA A 34 -13.53 -5.33 -2.86
CA ALA A 34 -14.20 -4.72 -1.71
C ALA A 34 -15.55 -4.06 -2.08
N LEU A 35 -15.72 -3.61 -3.32
CA LEU A 35 -17.01 -3.12 -3.83
C LEU A 35 -17.98 -4.27 -4.13
N GLU A 36 -17.48 -5.36 -4.72
CA GLU A 36 -18.26 -6.54 -5.11
C GLU A 36 -18.70 -7.38 -3.89
N HIS A 37 -17.90 -7.38 -2.82
CA HIS A 37 -18.12 -8.14 -1.59
C HIS A 37 -18.00 -7.23 -0.35
N PRO A 38 -18.97 -6.31 -0.12
CA PRO A 38 -18.89 -5.30 0.93
C PRO A 38 -18.91 -5.88 2.35
N ASP A 39 -19.33 -7.12 2.52
CA ASP A 39 -19.36 -7.88 3.78
C ASP A 39 -18.01 -8.55 4.13
N ARG A 40 -17.00 -8.43 3.25
CA ARG A 40 -15.71 -9.10 3.40
C ARG A 40 -14.55 -8.11 3.48
N VAL A 41 -13.46 -8.57 4.09
CA VAL A 41 -12.14 -7.95 3.94
C VAL A 41 -11.41 -8.66 2.81
N CYS A 42 -11.07 -7.91 1.77
CA CYS A 42 -10.34 -8.40 0.60
C CYS A 42 -8.86 -8.06 0.76
N ALA A 43 -7.98 -9.04 0.55
CA ALA A 43 -6.53 -8.82 0.55
C ALA A 43 -6.00 -8.77 -0.89
N SER A 44 -5.03 -7.90 -1.14
CA SER A 44 -4.19 -7.98 -2.33
C SER A 44 -3.27 -9.19 -2.27
N ARG A 45 -2.68 -9.54 -3.41
CA ARG A 45 -1.44 -10.32 -3.40
C ARG A 45 -0.31 -9.45 -2.85
N PRO A 46 0.77 -10.04 -2.28
CA PRO A 46 1.96 -9.28 -1.94
C PRO A 46 2.48 -8.52 -3.17
N TYR A 47 2.82 -7.25 -3.01
CA TYR A 47 3.44 -6.43 -4.05
C TYR A 47 4.47 -5.47 -3.46
N VAL A 48 5.28 -4.86 -4.30
CA VAL A 48 6.22 -3.80 -3.86
C VAL A 48 5.45 -2.49 -3.76
N GLY A 49 5.18 -2.07 -2.52
CA GLY A 49 4.55 -0.81 -2.18
C GLY A 49 5.46 0.36 -2.50
N LEU A 50 4.94 1.29 -3.29
CA LEU A 50 5.60 2.57 -3.49
C LEU A 50 5.05 3.56 -2.45
N PRO A 51 5.85 4.54 -2.00
CA PRO A 51 7.15 4.92 -2.53
C PRO A 51 8.36 4.17 -1.95
N ASP A 52 8.21 3.56 -0.78
CA ASP A 52 9.35 3.06 0.01
C ASP A 52 9.92 1.73 -0.48
N ALA A 53 9.35 1.18 -1.55
CA ALA A 53 9.70 -0.12 -2.14
C ALA A 53 9.65 -1.29 -1.14
N VAL A 54 8.71 -1.22 -0.18
CA VAL A 54 8.52 -2.22 0.87
C VAL A 54 7.57 -3.32 0.38
N ARG A 55 7.76 -4.57 0.84
CA ARG A 55 6.80 -5.64 0.55
C ARG A 55 5.50 -5.34 1.29
N THR A 56 4.41 -5.16 0.55
CA THR A 56 3.12 -4.70 1.06
C THR A 56 2.00 -5.67 0.69
N VAL A 57 1.05 -5.83 1.62
CA VAL A 57 -0.26 -6.40 1.37
C VAL A 57 -1.30 -5.36 1.74
N THR A 58 -2.19 -5.02 0.82
CA THR A 58 -3.31 -4.11 1.10
C THR A 58 -4.54 -4.91 1.47
N PHE A 59 -5.16 -4.56 2.59
CA PHE A 59 -6.50 -4.99 2.96
C PHE A 59 -7.50 -3.91 2.60
N ALA A 60 -8.64 -4.30 2.03
CA ALA A 60 -9.70 -3.38 1.65
C ALA A 60 -11.08 -3.92 2.03
N THR A 61 -11.96 -3.02 2.45
CA THR A 61 -13.38 -3.34 2.72
C THR A 61 -14.26 -2.10 2.48
N ARG A 62 -15.56 -2.31 2.24
CA ARG A 62 -16.50 -1.21 2.03
C ARG A 62 -17.10 -0.77 3.37
N ILE A 63 -16.95 0.51 3.69
CA ILE A 63 -17.69 1.09 4.82
C ILE A 63 -19.16 1.23 4.43
N PRO A 64 -20.12 0.80 5.26
CA PRO A 64 -21.56 0.97 4.98
C PRO A 64 -21.89 2.42 4.65
N ALA A 65 -22.53 2.64 3.49
CA ALA A 65 -22.84 3.96 2.93
C ALA A 65 -21.62 4.92 2.78
N GLY A 66 -20.39 4.42 2.94
CA GLY A 66 -19.15 5.18 2.92
C GLY A 66 -18.23 4.78 1.77
N PRO A 67 -16.95 5.18 1.79
CA PRO A 67 -15.95 4.78 0.79
C PRO A 67 -15.43 3.35 1.00
N VAL A 68 -14.57 2.88 0.10
CA VAL A 68 -13.71 1.73 0.37
C VAL A 68 -12.61 2.19 1.32
N PHE A 69 -12.45 1.48 2.43
CA PHE A 69 -11.36 1.67 3.38
C PHE A 69 -10.22 0.70 3.04
N CYS A 70 -9.01 1.23 2.88
CA CYS A 70 -7.82 0.47 2.54
C CYS A 70 -6.74 0.67 3.62
N VAL A 71 -6.03 -0.40 3.97
CA VAL A 71 -4.90 -0.38 4.91
C VAL A 71 -3.78 -1.24 4.34
N ASP A 72 -2.57 -0.68 4.34
CA ASP A 72 -1.37 -1.39 3.94
C ASP A 72 -0.72 -2.04 5.16
N MET A 73 -0.32 -3.31 5.00
CA MET A 73 0.46 -4.08 5.95
C MET A 73 1.82 -4.38 5.33
N HIS A 74 2.90 -4.12 6.07
CA HIS A 74 4.25 -4.53 5.73
C HIS A 74 4.59 -5.83 6.47
N PRO A 75 4.50 -7.01 5.83
CA PRO A 75 4.59 -8.28 6.55
C PRO A 75 5.94 -8.50 7.22
N ASP A 76 7.03 -7.99 6.62
CA ASP A 76 8.37 -8.09 7.21
C ASP A 76 8.46 -7.33 8.55
N GLU A 77 7.81 -6.17 8.64
CA GLU A 77 7.79 -5.36 9.86
C GLU A 77 6.86 -5.97 10.92
N VAL A 78 5.68 -6.42 10.50
CA VAL A 78 4.65 -6.93 11.44
C VAL A 78 5.00 -8.31 11.99
N PHE A 79 5.65 -9.16 11.20
CA PHE A 79 5.95 -10.54 11.56
C PHE A 79 7.45 -10.82 11.69
N GLU A 80 8.29 -9.79 11.77
CA GLU A 80 9.76 -9.94 11.87
C GLU A 80 10.34 -10.85 10.78
N GLY A 81 9.79 -10.77 9.56
CA GLY A 81 10.17 -11.60 8.41
C GLY A 81 9.76 -13.08 8.49
N GLN A 82 8.99 -13.49 9.51
CA GLN A 82 8.61 -14.90 9.70
C GLN A 82 7.45 -15.35 8.81
N LEU A 83 6.74 -14.41 8.16
CA LEU A 83 5.60 -14.72 7.32
C LEU A 83 6.03 -15.01 5.87
N ASN A 84 6.00 -16.29 5.50
CA ASN A 84 6.08 -16.73 4.10
C ASN A 84 4.71 -16.60 3.45
N LEU A 85 4.45 -15.47 2.80
CA LEU A 85 3.30 -15.35 1.91
C LEU A 85 3.65 -16.02 0.58
N PRO A 86 2.86 -16.98 0.09
CA PRO A 86 3.14 -17.59 -1.20
C PRO A 86 3.07 -16.52 -2.31
N ASP A 87 4.12 -16.41 -3.13
CA ASP A 87 4.18 -15.51 -4.29
C ASP A 87 3.00 -15.75 -5.26
N LEU A 88 2.49 -16.98 -5.24
CA LEU A 88 1.32 -17.44 -5.95
C LEU A 88 0.30 -17.97 -4.93
N LEU A 89 -0.59 -17.10 -4.45
CA LEU A 89 -1.93 -17.63 -4.16
C LEU A 89 -2.48 -18.11 -5.50
N PRO A 90 -2.90 -19.39 -5.65
CA PRO A 90 -3.77 -19.74 -6.78
C PRO A 90 -4.94 -18.74 -6.78
N PRO A 91 -5.57 -18.45 -7.94
CA PRO A 91 -6.76 -17.62 -7.95
C PRO A 91 -7.68 -18.15 -6.85
N ALA A 92 -7.93 -17.31 -5.85
CA ALA A 92 -8.83 -17.66 -4.77
C ALA A 92 -10.22 -17.65 -5.40
N TRP A 93 -10.59 -18.83 -5.92
CA TRP A 93 -11.92 -19.41 -6.14
C TRP A 93 -12.91 -18.73 -7.12
N ASP A 94 -13.83 -19.58 -7.60
CA ASP A 94 -15.08 -19.33 -8.34
C ASP A 94 -16.17 -18.70 -7.47
#